data_AF-A0A6N0WTD8-F1
#
_entry.id   AF-A0A6N0WTD8-F1
#
_cell.length_a   1.000
_cell.length_b   1.000
_cell.length_c   1.000
_cell.angle_alpha   90.00
_cell.angle_beta   90.00
_cell.angle_gamma   90.00
#
_symmetry.space_group_name_H-M   'P 1'
#
loop_
_entity.id
_entity.type
_entity.pdbx_description
1 polymer ?
#
loop_
_entity_poly.entity_id
_entity_poly.type
_entity_poly.pdbx_seq_one_letter_code
_entity_poly.pdbx_strand_id
1 'polypeptide(L)'
;MKKRSIPFLVPLVAAGLLAGCTSSDRKAANDAAIAQGALERGQITVARQYIQRALALRDDISDYWLIKAHIALAAQDLSGAYDAYQNVIQLDRANVEALTGLCQIAIAGNIAGQAEKYADQLAALNPSDVLPNTVRAAAAASRGDRDKANHFLDLVFAVQPGDPIALMVKARLLADAQDYAGAAKVMERATAAPGNPTGRLSILTGYYKRAGDRDGLFRAVERLAQANPKDPDIQFQYADLLFDRGNADAANAAIARAVDGGASDIAVAGRALNLWLKQGSGAIAADRLLSDAANAPLAMKAAYAQFANETGRPDLAIRLLQGEKLDAGAMQRPDAANAAAALAYARGLRGDRAGADAMLANVLQADPDQPGALLARGRLRAAAGDRRGAIEDVRNAVAQDGSNVAARLTLADLLLQDGQRVLAETALRDGMNAADDDPRLPARLARLLIAEGRRDEAAATLSDFAKANPLSQRAAKVRPG
;
A
#
# COMPACT_ATOMS: atom_id res chain seq x y z
N MET A 1 -64.25 -73.09 -35.72
CA MET A 1 -64.57 -72.25 -36.88
C MET A 1 -64.71 -70.80 -36.43
N LYS A 2 -64.09 -69.87 -37.18
CA LYS A 2 -64.40 -68.43 -37.41
C LYS A 2 -65.63 -67.88 -36.64
N LYS A 3 -65.70 -66.66 -36.10
CA LYS A 3 -65.01 -65.37 -36.25
C LYS A 3 -65.67 -64.48 -35.18
N ARG A 4 -64.96 -63.54 -34.54
CA ARG A 4 -65.52 -62.22 -34.18
C ARG A 4 -64.37 -61.25 -33.87
N SER A 5 -64.20 -60.31 -34.78
CA SER A 5 -63.28 -59.18 -34.75
C SER A 5 -63.90 -58.02 -33.96
N ILE A 6 -63.15 -57.46 -33.01
CA ILE A 6 -63.42 -56.19 -32.33
C ILE A 6 -62.33 -55.20 -32.76
N PRO A 7 -62.66 -53.95 -33.15
CA PRO A 7 -61.66 -52.94 -33.48
C PRO A 7 -61.32 -52.03 -32.28
N PHE A 8 -60.02 -51.71 -32.20
CA PHE A 8 -59.38 -50.44 -31.83
C PHE A 8 -59.80 -49.62 -30.58
N LEU A 9 -58.83 -49.43 -29.66
CA LEU A 9 -58.45 -48.09 -29.19
C LEU A 9 -56.99 -48.04 -28.62
N VAL A 10 -56.14 -47.31 -29.36
CA VAL A 10 -54.95 -46.47 -29.08
C VAL A 10 -54.20 -46.59 -27.72
N PRO A 11 -52.85 -46.52 -27.73
CA PRO A 11 -51.99 -46.89 -26.60
C PRO A 11 -51.81 -45.76 -25.58
N LEU A 12 -51.75 -46.15 -24.31
CA LEU A 12 -51.30 -45.32 -23.20
C LEU A 12 -49.75 -45.40 -23.15
N VAL A 13 -49.06 -44.48 -23.83
CA VAL A 13 -47.62 -44.27 -23.63
C VAL A 13 -47.45 -43.35 -22.42
N ALA A 14 -47.29 -43.95 -21.25
CA ALA A 14 -46.71 -43.28 -20.10
C ALA A 14 -45.18 -43.30 -20.25
N ALA A 15 -44.63 -42.29 -20.94
CA ALA A 15 -43.20 -42.01 -20.89
C ALA A 15 -42.94 -41.04 -19.74
N GLY A 16 -42.45 -41.59 -18.63
CA GLY A 16 -41.97 -40.80 -17.49
C GLY A 16 -40.76 -39.96 -17.88
N LEU A 17 -40.84 -38.67 -17.62
CA LEU A 17 -39.71 -37.74 -17.65
C LEU A 17 -38.82 -38.00 -16.42
N LEU A 18 -37.80 -38.85 -16.57
CA LEU A 18 -36.63 -38.84 -15.70
C LEU A 18 -35.61 -37.88 -16.33
N ALA A 19 -35.54 -36.66 -15.80
CA ALA A 19 -34.47 -35.71 -16.11
C ALA A 19 -33.15 -36.24 -15.53
N GLY A 20 -32.34 -36.91 -16.35
CA GLY A 20 -30.99 -37.32 -15.98
C GLY A 20 -30.00 -36.16 -16.13
N CYS A 21 -29.29 -35.81 -15.07
CA CYS A 21 -28.19 -34.84 -15.11
C CYS A 21 -27.19 -35.19 -16.24
N THR A 22 -26.89 -34.22 -17.10
CA THR A 22 -25.96 -34.41 -18.21
C THR A 22 -24.50 -34.53 -17.71
N SER A 23 -23.59 -34.96 -18.59
CA SER A 23 -22.15 -34.92 -18.27
C SER A 23 -21.64 -33.49 -18.05
N SER A 24 -22.24 -32.50 -18.71
CA SER A 24 -21.91 -31.07 -18.53
C SER A 24 -22.29 -30.59 -17.12
N ASP A 25 -23.48 -30.98 -16.64
CA ASP A 25 -23.98 -30.57 -15.32
C ASP A 25 -23.07 -31.08 -14.19
N ARG A 26 -22.67 -32.35 -14.27
CA ARG A 26 -21.72 -32.94 -13.32
C ARG A 26 -20.36 -32.26 -13.35
N LYS A 27 -19.88 -31.87 -14.54
CA LYS A 27 -18.60 -31.20 -14.71
C LYS A 27 -18.63 -29.78 -14.14
N ALA A 28 -19.69 -29.02 -14.40
CA ALA A 28 -19.89 -27.68 -13.86
C ALA A 28 -19.95 -27.71 -12.32
N ALA A 29 -20.72 -28.63 -11.75
CA ALA A 29 -20.81 -28.81 -10.30
C ALA A 29 -19.46 -29.18 -9.66
N ASN A 30 -18.69 -30.06 -10.29
CA ASN A 30 -17.35 -30.42 -9.82
C ASN A 30 -16.39 -29.21 -9.86
N ASP A 31 -16.39 -28.44 -10.95
CA ASP A 31 -15.55 -27.24 -11.06
C ASP A 31 -15.96 -26.17 -10.02
N ALA A 32 -17.26 -25.96 -9.77
CA ALA A 32 -17.74 -25.07 -8.72
C ALA A 32 -17.31 -25.52 -7.31
N ALA A 33 -17.39 -26.82 -7.01
CA ALA A 33 -16.94 -27.38 -5.74
C ALA A 33 -15.42 -27.21 -5.53
N ILE A 34 -14.62 -27.38 -6.58
CA ILE A 34 -13.17 -27.10 -6.52
C ILE A 34 -12.93 -25.62 -6.25
N ALA A 35 -13.69 -24.73 -6.91
CA ALA A 35 -13.57 -23.29 -6.69
C ALA A 35 -13.87 -22.90 -5.24
N GLN A 36 -14.95 -23.43 -4.67
CA GLN A 36 -15.32 -23.22 -3.27
C GLN A 36 -14.23 -23.72 -2.31
N GLY A 37 -13.76 -24.96 -2.48
CA GLY A 37 -12.70 -25.50 -1.63
C GLY A 37 -11.36 -24.74 -1.78
N ALA A 38 -11.07 -24.21 -2.96
CA ALA A 38 -9.89 -23.36 -3.18
C ALA A 38 -10.04 -21.99 -2.48
N LEU A 39 -11.23 -21.39 -2.52
CA LEU A 39 -11.54 -20.15 -1.80
C LEU A 39 -11.36 -20.33 -0.28
N GLU A 40 -11.87 -21.42 0.29
CA GLU A 40 -11.73 -21.74 1.71
C GLU A 40 -10.26 -21.90 2.15
N ARG A 41 -9.38 -22.31 1.22
CA ARG A 41 -7.92 -22.38 1.43
C ARG A 41 -7.18 -21.08 1.10
N GLY A 42 -7.89 -20.00 0.75
CA GLY A 42 -7.31 -18.71 0.35
C GLY A 42 -6.61 -18.75 -1.01
N GLN A 43 -6.82 -19.78 -1.83
CA GLN A 43 -6.20 -19.95 -3.14
C GLN A 43 -6.99 -19.20 -4.21
N ILE A 44 -7.04 -17.86 -4.09
CA ILE A 44 -7.93 -16.98 -4.89
C ILE A 44 -7.76 -17.18 -6.40
N THR A 45 -6.53 -17.33 -6.88
CA THR A 45 -6.24 -17.55 -8.31
C THR A 45 -6.83 -18.86 -8.82
N VAL A 46 -6.68 -19.94 -8.04
CA VAL A 46 -7.23 -21.27 -8.37
C VAL A 46 -8.75 -21.20 -8.33
N ALA A 47 -9.33 -20.62 -7.27
CA ALA A 47 -10.76 -20.46 -7.13
C ALA A 47 -11.37 -19.72 -8.33
N ARG A 48 -10.76 -18.60 -8.74
CA ARG A 48 -11.18 -17.81 -9.90
C ARG A 48 -11.16 -18.62 -11.21
N GLN A 49 -10.13 -19.42 -11.42
CA GLN A 49 -10.02 -20.24 -12.64
C GLN A 49 -11.14 -21.28 -12.72
N TYR A 50 -11.42 -21.97 -11.62
CA TYR A 50 -12.42 -23.04 -11.60
C TYR A 50 -13.85 -22.51 -11.65
N ILE A 51 -14.15 -21.37 -11.00
CA ILE A 51 -15.51 -20.80 -11.08
C ILE A 51 -15.82 -20.28 -12.48
N GLN A 52 -14.83 -19.74 -13.20
CA GLN A 52 -15.00 -19.33 -14.60
C GLN A 52 -15.33 -20.53 -15.49
N ARG A 53 -14.71 -21.68 -15.27
CA ARG A 53 -15.01 -22.92 -16.01
C ARG A 53 -16.41 -23.44 -15.71
N ALA A 54 -16.84 -23.40 -14.45
CA ALA A 54 -18.20 -23.79 -14.07
C ALA A 54 -19.25 -22.91 -14.77
N LEU A 55 -19.07 -21.59 -14.71
CA LEU A 55 -19.97 -20.63 -15.36
C LEU A 55 -19.97 -20.71 -16.89
N ALA A 56 -18.84 -21.09 -17.51
CA ALA A 56 -18.79 -21.32 -18.95
C ALA A 56 -19.61 -22.54 -19.40
N LEU A 57 -19.90 -23.48 -18.49
CA LEU A 57 -20.74 -24.64 -18.75
C LEU A 57 -22.20 -24.41 -18.36
N ARG A 58 -22.43 -23.68 -17.25
CA ARG A 58 -23.74 -23.41 -16.65
C ARG A 58 -23.69 -22.04 -15.95
N ASP A 59 -24.26 -21.02 -16.58
CA ASP A 59 -24.41 -19.66 -16.02
C ASP A 59 -25.81 -19.40 -15.45
N ASP A 60 -26.69 -20.40 -15.50
CA ASP A 60 -28.07 -20.34 -15.02
C ASP A 60 -28.25 -20.81 -13.56
N ILE A 61 -27.15 -21.15 -12.88
CA ILE A 61 -27.13 -21.57 -11.48
C ILE A 61 -26.68 -20.40 -10.60
N SER A 62 -27.59 -19.89 -9.76
CA SER A 62 -27.34 -18.75 -8.85
C SER A 62 -26.15 -18.99 -7.92
N ASP A 63 -26.00 -20.21 -7.38
CA ASP A 63 -24.93 -20.55 -6.44
C ASP A 63 -23.53 -20.40 -7.04
N TYR A 64 -23.36 -20.63 -8.35
CA TYR A 64 -22.06 -20.44 -9.01
C TYR A 64 -21.69 -18.96 -9.09
N TRP A 65 -22.68 -18.09 -9.29
CA TRP A 65 -22.48 -16.65 -9.22
C TRP A 65 -22.20 -16.17 -7.79
N LEU A 66 -22.83 -16.78 -6.77
CA LEU A 66 -22.50 -16.50 -5.36
C LEU A 66 -21.04 -16.85 -5.05
N ILE A 67 -20.57 -18.04 -5.45
CA ILE A 67 -19.15 -18.43 -5.29
C ILE A 67 -18.24 -17.41 -5.99
N LYS A 68 -18.58 -16.97 -7.21
CA LYS A 68 -17.82 -15.92 -7.91
C LYS A 68 -17.80 -14.61 -7.14
N ALA A 69 -18.92 -14.20 -6.53
CA ALA A 69 -19.00 -12.99 -5.73
C ALA A 69 -18.08 -13.08 -4.49
N HIS A 70 -18.07 -14.22 -3.79
CA HIS A 70 -17.18 -14.44 -2.65
C HIS A 70 -15.70 -14.45 -3.04
N ILE A 71 -15.36 -15.06 -4.17
CA ILE A 71 -13.99 -15.03 -4.72
C ILE A 71 -13.57 -13.60 -5.02
N ALA A 72 -14.47 -12.79 -5.61
CA ALA A 72 -14.19 -11.40 -5.90
C ALA A 72 -14.01 -10.56 -4.61
N LEU A 73 -14.86 -10.75 -3.60
CA LEU A 73 -14.69 -10.10 -2.28
C LEU A 73 -13.36 -10.48 -1.61
N ALA A 74 -13.00 -11.77 -1.64
CA ALA A 74 -11.73 -12.25 -1.10
C ALA A 74 -10.51 -11.72 -1.89
N ALA A 75 -10.70 -11.41 -3.17
CA ALA A 75 -9.73 -10.72 -4.01
C ALA A 75 -9.74 -9.19 -3.84
N GLN A 76 -10.59 -8.64 -2.97
CA GLN A 76 -10.85 -7.20 -2.82
C GLN A 76 -11.38 -6.52 -4.10
N ASP A 77 -11.92 -7.29 -5.03
CA ASP A 77 -12.55 -6.83 -6.26
C ASP A 77 -14.04 -6.54 -6.02
N LEU A 78 -14.34 -5.35 -5.49
CA LEU A 78 -15.71 -4.94 -5.19
C LEU A 78 -16.59 -4.81 -6.44
N SER A 79 -16.01 -4.44 -7.59
CA SER A 79 -16.75 -4.34 -8.86
C SER A 79 -17.16 -5.72 -9.36
N GLY A 80 -16.21 -6.67 -9.40
CA GLY A 80 -16.51 -8.04 -9.78
C GLY A 80 -17.49 -8.74 -8.83
N ALA A 81 -17.41 -8.43 -7.53
CA ALA A 81 -18.38 -8.91 -6.54
C ALA A 81 -19.78 -8.35 -6.79
N TYR A 82 -19.88 -7.04 -7.07
CA TYR A 82 -21.15 -6.39 -7.40
C TYR A 82 -21.80 -7.03 -8.63
N ASP A 83 -21.04 -7.20 -9.72
CA ASP A 83 -21.54 -7.81 -10.95
C ASP A 83 -22.01 -9.25 -10.72
N ALA A 84 -21.25 -10.04 -9.95
CA ALA A 84 -21.61 -11.41 -9.63
C ALA A 84 -22.91 -11.46 -8.79
N TYR A 85 -23.06 -10.63 -7.76
CA TYR A 85 -24.31 -10.55 -7.00
C TYR A 85 -25.49 -10.07 -7.84
N GLN A 86 -25.29 -9.17 -8.80
CA GLN A 86 -26.36 -8.79 -9.72
C GLN A 86 -26.85 -9.98 -10.55
N ASN A 87 -25.95 -10.86 -11.01
CA ASN A 87 -26.34 -12.09 -11.71
C ASN A 87 -27.11 -13.05 -10.79
N VAL A 88 -26.73 -13.15 -9.51
CA VAL A 88 -27.50 -13.93 -8.52
C VAL A 88 -28.93 -13.41 -8.44
N ILE A 89 -29.14 -12.10 -8.30
CA ILE A 89 -30.48 -11.51 -8.18
C ILE A 89 -31.31 -11.64 -9.47
N GLN A 90 -30.68 -11.77 -10.64
CA GLN A 90 -31.40 -12.07 -11.88
C GLN A 90 -32.00 -13.48 -11.88
N LEU A 91 -31.29 -14.45 -11.30
CA LEU A 91 -31.68 -15.86 -11.25
C LEU A 91 -32.56 -16.19 -10.02
N ASP A 92 -32.21 -15.61 -8.87
CA ASP A 92 -32.90 -15.75 -7.59
C ASP A 92 -33.12 -14.36 -6.96
N ARG A 93 -34.30 -13.79 -7.21
CA ARG A 93 -34.68 -12.45 -6.76
C ARG A 93 -34.82 -12.34 -5.23
N ALA A 94 -34.99 -13.45 -4.52
CA ALA A 94 -35.18 -13.47 -3.08
C ALA A 94 -33.90 -13.81 -2.32
N ASN A 95 -32.76 -13.88 -3.00
CA ASN A 95 -31.49 -14.24 -2.40
C ASN A 95 -31.01 -13.16 -1.40
N VAL A 96 -31.25 -13.40 -0.12
CA VAL A 96 -30.95 -12.46 0.97
C VAL A 96 -29.46 -12.10 1.01
N GLU A 97 -28.58 -13.07 0.76
CA GLU A 97 -27.13 -12.86 0.77
C GLU A 97 -26.69 -11.90 -0.34
N ALA A 98 -27.17 -12.11 -1.57
CA ALA A 98 -26.83 -11.23 -2.69
C ALA A 98 -27.42 -9.81 -2.52
N LEU A 99 -28.65 -9.69 -2.02
CA LEU A 99 -29.23 -8.37 -1.68
C LEU A 99 -28.41 -7.64 -0.63
N THR A 100 -27.99 -8.37 0.41
CA THR A 100 -27.12 -7.85 1.47
C THR A 100 -25.78 -7.39 0.91
N GLY A 101 -25.12 -8.23 0.10
CA GLY A 101 -23.84 -7.91 -0.54
C GLY A 101 -23.90 -6.67 -1.41
N LEU A 102 -24.93 -6.54 -2.26
CA LEU A 102 -25.14 -5.35 -3.10
C LEU A 102 -25.35 -4.08 -2.26
N CYS A 103 -26.15 -4.15 -1.20
CA CYS A 103 -26.35 -3.03 -0.29
C CYS A 103 -25.04 -2.59 0.39
N GLN A 104 -24.27 -3.55 0.90
CA GLN A 104 -23.00 -3.28 1.58
C GLN A 104 -21.94 -2.69 0.63
N ILE A 105 -21.81 -3.25 -0.58
CA ILE A 105 -20.90 -2.73 -1.61
C ILE A 105 -21.32 -1.30 -2.00
N ALA A 106 -22.62 -1.05 -2.17
CA ALA A 106 -23.11 0.27 -2.53
C ALA A 106 -22.86 1.33 -1.44
N ILE A 107 -23.02 0.96 -0.15
CA ILE A 107 -22.65 1.82 0.98
C ILE A 107 -21.14 2.09 0.99
N ALA A 108 -20.31 1.05 0.84
CA ALA A 108 -18.86 1.18 0.81
C ALA A 108 -18.40 2.11 -0.31
N GLY A 109 -18.94 1.93 -1.52
CA GLY A 109 -18.65 2.71 -2.72
C GLY A 109 -19.29 4.10 -2.79
N ASN A 110 -20.00 4.55 -1.74
CA ASN A 110 -20.71 5.83 -1.72
C ASN A 110 -21.79 6.00 -2.81
N ILE A 111 -22.37 4.88 -3.28
CA ILE A 111 -23.40 4.83 -4.32
C ILE A 111 -24.72 4.26 -3.79
N ALA A 112 -24.97 4.42 -2.48
CA ALA A 112 -26.10 3.81 -1.77
C ALA A 112 -27.48 4.13 -2.38
N GLY A 113 -27.64 5.27 -3.06
CA GLY A 113 -28.87 5.59 -3.79
C GLY A 113 -29.26 4.55 -4.85
N GLN A 114 -28.29 3.85 -5.46
CA GLN A 114 -28.56 2.79 -6.45
C GLN A 114 -29.04 1.49 -5.81
N ALA A 115 -28.84 1.33 -4.49
CA ALA A 115 -29.19 0.14 -3.74
C ALA A 115 -30.49 0.26 -2.95
N GLU A 116 -31.19 1.41 -2.99
CA GLU A 116 -32.49 1.58 -2.32
C GLU A 116 -33.50 0.48 -2.76
N LYS A 117 -33.50 0.11 -4.04
CA LYS A 117 -34.35 -0.99 -4.55
C LYS A 117 -34.04 -2.35 -3.91
N TYR A 118 -32.77 -2.64 -3.64
CA TYR A 118 -32.34 -3.89 -3.01
C TYR A 118 -32.64 -3.86 -1.50
N ALA A 119 -32.47 -2.70 -0.88
CA ALA A 119 -32.86 -2.46 0.52
C ALA A 119 -34.36 -2.65 0.74
N ASP A 120 -35.22 -2.18 -0.18
CA ASP A 120 -36.66 -2.37 -0.08
C ASP A 120 -37.06 -3.85 -0.24
N GLN A 121 -36.40 -4.59 -1.13
CA GLN A 121 -36.56 -6.05 -1.25
C GLN A 121 -36.14 -6.76 0.03
N LEU A 122 -34.99 -6.39 0.60
CA LEU A 122 -34.49 -6.97 1.84
C LEU A 122 -35.43 -6.68 3.02
N ALA A 123 -35.97 -5.47 3.12
CA ALA A 123 -36.93 -5.10 4.16
C ALA A 123 -38.24 -5.90 4.07
N ALA A 124 -38.69 -6.25 2.85
CA ALA A 124 -39.87 -7.08 2.65
C ALA A 124 -39.62 -8.54 3.07
N LEU A 125 -38.42 -9.07 2.84
CA LEU A 125 -38.03 -10.43 3.22
C LEU A 125 -37.68 -10.56 4.70
N ASN A 126 -37.07 -9.54 5.29
CA ASN A 126 -36.68 -9.48 6.68
C ASN A 126 -37.00 -8.09 7.29
N PRO A 127 -38.23 -7.90 7.81
CA PRO A 127 -38.64 -6.62 8.41
C PRO A 127 -37.86 -6.20 9.65
N SER A 128 -37.14 -7.14 10.28
CA SER A 128 -36.30 -6.87 11.46
C SER A 128 -34.87 -6.44 11.12
N ASP A 129 -34.50 -6.49 9.83
CA ASP A 129 -33.18 -6.09 9.37
C ASP A 129 -32.99 -4.58 9.47
N VAL A 130 -31.84 -4.16 9.99
CA VAL A 130 -31.48 -2.75 10.10
C VAL A 130 -30.79 -2.22 8.84
N LEU A 131 -30.22 -3.09 8.00
CA LEU A 131 -29.47 -2.72 6.80
C LEU A 131 -30.27 -1.85 5.82
N PRO A 132 -31.57 -2.08 5.57
CA PRO A 132 -32.35 -1.19 4.71
C PRO A 132 -32.36 0.27 5.19
N ASN A 133 -32.48 0.50 6.50
CA ASN A 133 -32.39 1.84 7.07
C ASN A 133 -30.96 2.39 6.98
N THR A 134 -29.93 1.55 7.13
CA THR A 134 -28.53 1.96 6.89
C THR A 134 -28.29 2.39 5.43
N VAL A 135 -28.88 1.71 4.44
CA VAL A 135 -28.82 2.12 3.02
C VAL A 135 -29.51 3.46 2.82
N ARG A 136 -30.73 3.64 3.36
CA ARG A 136 -31.47 4.91 3.28
C ARG A 136 -30.70 6.07 3.93
N ALA A 137 -30.06 5.82 5.08
CA ALA A 137 -29.17 6.78 5.73
C ALA A 137 -28.00 7.17 4.82
N ALA A 138 -27.29 6.19 4.25
CA ALA A 138 -26.16 6.42 3.37
C ALA A 138 -26.56 7.17 2.09
N ALA A 139 -27.72 6.82 1.50
CA ALA A 139 -28.25 7.48 0.32
C ALA A 139 -28.65 8.94 0.63
N ALA A 140 -29.30 9.19 1.77
CA ALA A 140 -29.57 10.55 2.24
C ALA A 140 -28.28 11.35 2.46
N ALA A 141 -27.27 10.76 3.10
CA ALA A 141 -25.97 11.37 3.30
C ALA A 141 -25.28 11.74 1.97
N SER A 142 -25.29 10.85 0.97
CA SER A 142 -24.73 11.14 -0.36
C SER A 142 -25.44 12.27 -1.11
N ARG A 143 -26.72 12.54 -0.77
CA ARG A 143 -27.51 13.66 -1.30
C ARG A 143 -27.32 14.95 -0.49
N GLY A 144 -26.53 14.94 0.58
CA GLY A 144 -26.36 16.06 1.50
C GLY A 144 -27.53 16.29 2.47
N ASP A 145 -28.52 15.38 2.50
CA ASP A 145 -29.68 15.47 3.39
C ASP A 145 -29.32 14.90 4.77
N ARG A 146 -28.65 15.74 5.58
CA ARG A 146 -28.11 15.35 6.89
C ARG A 146 -29.21 14.95 7.89
N ASP A 147 -30.36 15.61 7.84
CA ASP A 147 -31.45 15.36 8.77
C ASP A 147 -32.09 14.00 8.51
N LYS A 148 -32.36 13.66 7.24
CA LYS A 148 -32.85 12.32 6.90
C LYS A 148 -31.81 11.24 7.17
N ALA A 149 -30.53 11.53 6.89
CA ALA A 149 -29.46 10.58 7.19
C ALA A 149 -29.43 10.23 8.68
N ASN A 150 -29.47 11.25 9.55
CA ASN A 150 -29.52 11.05 11.00
C ASN A 150 -30.78 10.33 11.45
N HIS A 151 -31.95 10.70 10.92
CA HIS A 151 -33.21 10.02 11.25
C HIS A 151 -33.14 8.50 11.00
N PHE A 152 -32.66 8.07 9.83
CA PHE A 152 -32.53 6.65 9.53
C PHE A 152 -31.45 5.96 10.38
N LEU A 153 -30.35 6.65 10.70
CA LEU A 153 -29.33 6.14 11.62
C LEU A 153 -29.89 5.96 13.03
N ASP A 154 -30.73 6.86 13.52
CA ASP A 154 -31.34 6.76 14.84
C ASP A 154 -32.27 5.54 14.92
N LEU A 155 -33.00 5.22 13.84
CA LEU A 155 -33.78 3.98 13.75
C LEU A 155 -32.90 2.73 13.83
N VAL A 156 -31.74 2.74 13.17
CA VAL A 156 -30.77 1.63 13.26
C VAL A 156 -30.21 1.51 14.66
N PHE A 157 -29.74 2.61 15.26
CA PHE A 157 -29.09 2.60 16.57
C PHE A 157 -30.05 2.33 17.72
N ALA A 158 -31.36 2.57 17.56
CA ALA A 158 -32.37 2.15 18.52
C ALA A 158 -32.46 0.62 18.67
N VAL A 159 -32.17 -0.12 17.60
CA VAL A 159 -32.20 -1.60 17.57
C VAL A 159 -30.80 -2.18 17.79
N GLN A 160 -29.80 -1.63 17.10
CA GLN A 160 -28.40 -2.10 17.14
C GLN A 160 -27.44 -0.90 17.32
N PRO A 161 -27.23 -0.44 18.57
CA PRO A 161 -26.37 0.73 18.85
C PRO A 161 -24.92 0.61 18.36
N GLY A 162 -24.45 -0.60 18.13
CA GLY A 162 -23.08 -0.94 17.72
C GLY A 162 -22.95 -1.43 16.28
N ASP A 163 -23.98 -1.29 15.44
CA ASP A 163 -23.91 -1.74 14.05
C ASP A 163 -22.72 -1.09 13.31
N PRO A 164 -21.72 -1.87 12.85
CA PRO A 164 -20.50 -1.31 12.32
C PRO A 164 -20.71 -0.53 11.02
N ILE A 165 -21.70 -0.92 10.20
CA ILE A 165 -21.97 -0.27 8.90
C ILE A 165 -22.65 1.09 9.12
N ALA A 166 -23.64 1.16 10.01
CA ALA A 166 -24.28 2.42 10.39
C ALA A 166 -23.30 3.37 11.09
N LEU A 167 -22.41 2.86 11.95
CA LEU A 167 -21.33 3.68 12.52
C LEU A 167 -20.39 4.23 11.44
N MET A 168 -20.06 3.46 10.41
CA MET A 168 -19.28 3.94 9.26
C MET A 168 -20.02 5.05 8.49
N VAL A 169 -21.33 4.91 8.26
CA VAL A 169 -22.16 5.94 7.61
C VAL A 169 -22.21 7.21 8.48
N LYS A 170 -22.40 7.08 9.79
CA LYS A 170 -22.39 8.22 10.73
C LYS A 170 -21.02 8.92 10.74
N ALA A 171 -19.93 8.17 10.76
CA ALA A 171 -18.58 8.74 10.72
C ALA A 171 -18.32 9.50 9.41
N ARG A 172 -18.79 8.98 8.26
CA ARG A 172 -18.74 9.67 6.97
C ARG A 172 -19.53 10.98 7.00
N LEU A 173 -20.75 10.96 7.53
CA LEU A 173 -21.59 12.16 7.66
C LEU A 173 -20.92 13.26 8.50
N LEU A 174 -20.21 12.89 9.57
CA LEU A 174 -19.40 13.81 10.37
C LEU A 174 -18.19 14.34 9.60
N ALA A 175 -17.50 13.47 8.86
CA ALA A 175 -16.37 13.86 8.02
C ALA A 175 -16.77 14.82 6.88
N ASP A 176 -17.96 14.65 6.29
CA ASP A 176 -18.52 15.58 5.30
C ASP A 176 -18.86 16.95 5.93
N ALA A 177 -19.10 16.99 7.23
CA ALA A 177 -19.22 18.21 8.02
C ALA A 177 -17.87 18.76 8.52
N GLN A 178 -16.74 18.18 8.06
CA GLN A 178 -15.37 18.50 8.51
C GLN A 178 -15.11 18.19 9.99
N ASP A 179 -16.01 17.48 10.68
CA ASP A 179 -15.81 17.00 12.05
C ASP A 179 -15.04 15.66 12.05
N TYR A 180 -13.76 15.72 11.73
CA TYR A 180 -12.90 14.53 11.65
C TYR A 180 -12.63 13.91 13.03
N ALA A 181 -12.61 14.72 14.09
CA ALA A 181 -12.44 14.23 15.46
C ALA A 181 -13.68 13.42 15.91
N GLY A 182 -14.88 13.95 15.66
CA GLY A 182 -16.12 13.23 15.89
C GLY A 182 -16.23 11.97 15.02
N ALA A 183 -15.87 12.06 13.73
CA ALA A 183 -15.83 10.91 12.83
C ALA A 183 -14.90 9.81 13.35
N ALA A 184 -13.69 10.16 13.81
CA ALA A 184 -12.76 9.20 14.40
C ALA A 184 -13.34 8.52 15.63
N LYS A 185 -13.93 9.26 16.58
CA LYS A 185 -14.56 8.71 17.80
C LYS A 185 -15.70 7.74 17.48
N VAL A 186 -16.53 8.05 16.48
CA VAL A 186 -17.58 7.13 16.02
C VAL A 186 -16.96 5.88 15.37
N MET A 187 -15.94 6.07 14.54
CA MET A 187 -15.28 4.98 13.83
C MET A 187 -14.52 4.04 14.78
N GLU A 188 -13.98 4.52 15.90
CA GLU A 188 -13.39 3.67 16.94
C GLU A 188 -14.37 2.61 17.44
N ARG A 189 -15.63 2.99 17.69
CA ARG A 189 -16.70 2.07 18.07
C ARG A 189 -16.94 1.03 16.97
N ALA A 190 -16.91 1.46 15.71
CA ALA A 190 -17.06 0.55 14.58
C ALA A 190 -15.95 -0.50 14.56
N THR A 191 -14.72 -0.18 14.99
CA THR A 191 -13.59 -1.14 15.03
C THR A 191 -13.72 -2.23 16.10
N ALA A 192 -14.65 -2.10 17.06
CA ALA A 192 -14.85 -3.10 18.11
C ALA A 192 -15.72 -4.29 17.66
N ALA A 193 -16.45 -4.17 16.53
CA ALA A 193 -17.28 -5.25 16.04
C ALA A 193 -16.44 -6.48 15.59
N PRO A 194 -16.98 -7.71 15.70
CA PRO A 194 -16.29 -8.93 15.29
C PRO A 194 -15.83 -8.92 13.81
N GLY A 195 -14.89 -9.82 13.48
CA GLY A 195 -14.35 -9.96 12.12
C GLY A 195 -13.09 -9.11 11.88
N ASN A 196 -12.58 -9.16 10.65
CA ASN A 196 -11.34 -8.49 10.27
C ASN A 196 -11.49 -6.95 10.43
N PRO A 197 -10.67 -6.30 11.28
CA PRO A 197 -10.78 -4.86 11.51
C PRO A 197 -10.00 -4.02 10.48
N THR A 198 -9.22 -4.61 9.58
CA THR A 198 -8.29 -3.91 8.69
C THR A 198 -8.96 -2.77 7.92
N GLY A 199 -10.05 -3.02 7.19
CA GLY A 199 -10.74 -1.96 6.44
C GLY A 199 -11.27 -0.83 7.33
N ARG A 200 -11.78 -1.17 8.52
CA ARG A 200 -12.31 -0.21 9.49
C ARG A 200 -11.19 0.63 10.11
N LEU A 201 -10.07 0.00 10.45
CA LEU A 201 -8.88 0.69 10.95
C LEU A 201 -8.25 1.59 9.88
N SER A 202 -8.20 1.16 8.61
CA SER A 202 -7.71 2.00 7.51
C SER A 202 -8.52 3.29 7.39
N ILE A 203 -9.85 3.22 7.44
CA ILE A 203 -10.72 4.41 7.46
C ILE A 203 -10.43 5.28 8.70
N LEU A 204 -10.33 4.67 9.88
CA LEU A 204 -10.04 5.37 11.13
C LEU A 204 -8.71 6.15 11.06
N THR A 205 -7.65 5.56 10.50
CA THR A 205 -6.38 6.28 10.30
C THR A 205 -6.55 7.51 9.41
N GLY A 206 -7.39 7.44 8.38
CA GLY A 206 -7.72 8.59 7.52
C GLY A 206 -8.38 9.73 8.30
N TYR A 207 -9.31 9.42 9.21
CA TYR A 207 -9.93 10.42 10.07
C TYR A 207 -8.93 11.03 11.06
N TYR A 208 -8.07 10.21 11.68
CA TYR A 208 -7.03 10.73 12.55
C TYR A 208 -6.02 11.64 11.83
N LYS A 209 -5.64 11.29 10.60
CA LYS A 209 -4.77 12.14 9.78
C LYS A 209 -5.39 13.52 9.55
N ARG A 210 -6.68 13.57 9.18
CA ARG A 210 -7.39 14.84 8.91
C ARG A 210 -7.74 15.62 10.18
N ALA A 211 -7.93 14.93 11.31
CA ALA A 211 -8.12 15.55 12.62
C ALA A 211 -6.81 16.11 13.22
N GLY A 212 -5.65 15.75 12.67
CA GLY A 212 -4.35 16.09 13.25
C GLY A 212 -4.00 15.32 14.53
N ASP A 213 -4.75 14.26 14.85
CA ASP A 213 -4.54 13.46 16.06
C ASP A 213 -3.45 12.39 15.85
N ARG A 214 -2.23 12.76 16.24
CA ARG A 214 -1.04 11.90 16.13
C ARG A 214 -1.08 10.68 17.06
N ASP A 215 -1.75 10.79 18.21
CA ASP A 215 -1.85 9.70 19.19
C ASP A 215 -2.89 8.67 18.76
N GLY A 216 -4.05 9.14 18.31
CA GLY A 216 -5.05 8.32 17.66
C GLY A 216 -4.50 7.60 16.43
N LEU A 217 -3.79 8.32 15.55
CA LEU A 217 -3.18 7.73 14.37
C LEU A 217 -2.22 6.59 14.72
N PHE A 218 -1.32 6.81 15.70
CA PHE A 218 -0.38 5.78 16.13
C PHE A 218 -1.08 4.52 16.64
N ARG A 219 -2.07 4.66 17.54
CA ARG A 219 -2.82 3.51 18.07
C ARG A 219 -3.56 2.74 16.96
N ALA A 220 -4.13 3.44 15.99
CA ALA A 220 -4.82 2.81 14.86
C ALA A 220 -3.86 2.07 13.92
N VAL A 221 -2.71 2.67 13.58
CA VAL A 221 -1.67 2.04 12.75
C VAL A 221 -1.01 0.86 13.47
N GLU A 222 -0.78 0.95 14.78
CA GLU A 222 -0.27 -0.17 15.58
C GLU A 222 -1.21 -1.38 15.50
N ARG A 223 -2.51 -1.17 15.68
CA ARG A 223 -3.53 -2.23 15.54
C ARG A 223 -3.56 -2.80 14.11
N LEU A 224 -3.39 -1.96 13.09
CA LEU A 224 -3.26 -2.42 11.69
C LEU A 224 -2.03 -3.30 11.50
N ALA A 225 -0.88 -2.88 12.02
CA ALA A 225 0.38 -3.60 11.92
C ALA A 225 0.33 -4.94 12.66
N GLN A 226 -0.40 -5.02 13.78
CA GLN A 226 -0.64 -6.27 14.50
C GLN A 226 -1.58 -7.21 13.72
N ALA A 227 -2.63 -6.69 13.09
CA ALA A 227 -3.55 -7.47 12.27
C ALA A 227 -2.94 -7.93 10.93
N ASN A 228 -1.94 -7.21 10.43
CA ASN A 228 -1.29 -7.45 9.15
C ASN A 228 0.24 -7.47 9.34
N PRO A 229 0.78 -8.45 10.09
CA PRO A 229 2.19 -8.45 10.50
C PRO A 229 3.17 -8.58 9.35
N LYS A 230 2.71 -9.01 8.17
CA LYS A 230 3.52 -9.25 6.97
C LYS A 230 3.23 -8.28 5.83
N ASP A 231 2.35 -7.30 6.02
CA ASP A 231 2.08 -6.29 5.00
C ASP A 231 3.18 -5.21 5.04
N PRO A 232 4.04 -5.09 4.01
CA PRO A 232 5.16 -4.15 4.06
C PRO A 232 4.69 -2.68 4.16
N ASP A 233 3.59 -2.32 3.51
CA ASP A 233 3.08 -0.94 3.52
C ASP A 233 2.64 -0.52 4.91
N ILE A 234 1.93 -1.40 5.61
CA ILE A 234 1.49 -1.16 6.98
C ILE A 234 2.69 -1.15 7.93
N GLN A 235 3.63 -2.09 7.78
CA GLN A 235 4.82 -2.14 8.64
C GLN A 235 5.72 -0.91 8.47
N PHE A 236 5.91 -0.38 7.25
CA PHE A 236 6.67 0.86 7.04
C PHE A 236 5.96 2.08 7.61
N GLN A 237 4.64 2.19 7.45
CA GLN A 237 3.86 3.25 8.10
C GLN A 237 4.01 3.20 9.61
N TYR A 238 3.99 2.00 10.20
CA TYR A 238 4.19 1.84 11.63
C TYR A 238 5.61 2.19 12.07
N ALA A 239 6.62 1.73 11.33
CA ALA A 239 8.03 2.05 11.59
C ALA A 239 8.29 3.57 11.56
N ASP A 240 7.72 4.28 10.59
CA ASP A 240 7.88 5.73 10.47
C ASP A 240 7.32 6.49 11.68
N LEU A 241 6.12 6.10 12.14
CA LEU A 241 5.52 6.67 13.35
C LEU A 241 6.28 6.29 14.62
N LEU A 242 6.87 5.10 14.69
CA LEU A 242 7.72 4.67 15.80
C LEU A 242 9.00 5.51 15.87
N PHE A 243 9.63 5.80 14.72
CA PHE A 243 10.76 6.71 14.67
C PHE A 243 10.40 8.13 15.11
N ASP A 244 9.27 8.67 14.66
CA ASP A 244 8.79 9.98 15.11
C ASP A 244 8.57 10.05 16.62
N ARG A 245 8.28 8.91 17.27
CA ARG A 245 8.16 8.77 18.72
C ARG A 245 9.48 8.44 19.42
N GLY A 246 10.59 8.32 18.69
CA GLY A 246 11.91 7.98 19.23
C GLY A 246 12.11 6.51 19.57
N ASN A 247 11.22 5.61 19.15
CA ASN A 247 11.33 4.17 19.41
C ASN A 247 12.03 3.45 18.23
N ALA A 248 13.34 3.66 18.11
CA ALA A 248 14.13 3.12 17.00
C ALA A 248 14.16 1.58 16.97
N ASP A 249 14.22 0.92 18.13
CA ASP A 249 14.27 -0.55 18.19
C ASP A 249 12.98 -1.20 17.67
N ALA A 250 11.82 -0.68 18.10
CA ALA A 250 10.54 -1.16 17.59
C ALA A 250 10.36 -0.81 16.11
N ALA A 251 10.83 0.37 15.67
CA ALA A 251 10.77 0.77 14.26
C ALA A 251 11.57 -0.20 13.38
N ASN A 252 12.78 -0.54 13.78
CA ASN A 252 13.62 -1.51 13.06
C ASN A 252 13.04 -2.93 13.11
N ALA A 253 12.34 -3.31 14.19
CA ALA A 253 11.61 -4.58 14.23
C ALA A 253 10.40 -4.60 13.26
N ALA A 254 9.72 -3.47 13.07
CA ALA A 254 8.67 -3.35 12.06
C ALA A 254 9.24 -3.43 10.63
N ILE A 255 10.38 -2.78 10.36
CA ILE A 255 11.08 -2.91 9.07
C ILE A 255 11.45 -4.37 8.80
N ALA A 256 11.99 -5.10 9.79
CA ALA A 256 12.31 -6.51 9.63
C ALA A 256 11.08 -7.36 9.24
N ARG A 257 9.93 -7.12 9.88
CA ARG A 257 8.66 -7.76 9.50
C ARG A 257 8.20 -7.41 8.08
N ALA A 258 8.44 -6.18 7.62
CA ALA A 258 8.16 -5.77 6.25
C ALA A 258 9.00 -6.57 5.24
N VAL A 259 10.27 -6.85 5.57
CA VAL A 259 11.18 -7.67 4.76
C VAL A 259 10.73 -9.13 4.74
N ASP A 260 10.38 -9.71 5.89
CA ASP A 260 9.89 -11.08 6.02
C ASP A 260 8.54 -11.32 5.32
N GLY A 261 7.78 -10.24 5.10
CA GLY A 261 6.43 -10.24 4.53
C GLY A 261 6.33 -10.64 3.05
N GLY A 262 7.46 -10.72 2.34
CA GLY A 262 7.48 -11.28 0.98
C GLY A 262 8.24 -10.48 -0.07
N ALA A 263 9.20 -9.63 0.32
CA ALA A 263 9.98 -8.87 -0.65
C ALA A 263 11.47 -8.92 -0.32
N SER A 264 12.16 -9.88 -0.95
CA SER A 264 13.57 -9.72 -1.34
C SER A 264 13.70 -8.69 -2.49
N ASP A 265 12.87 -7.65 -2.46
CA ASP A 265 12.71 -6.67 -3.51
C ASP A 265 13.49 -5.42 -3.16
N ILE A 266 14.15 -4.89 -4.16
CA ILE A 266 14.91 -3.64 -4.11
C ILE A 266 14.01 -2.50 -3.64
N ALA A 267 12.72 -2.55 -3.95
CA ALA A 267 11.73 -1.58 -3.47
C ALA A 267 11.64 -1.53 -1.92
N VAL A 268 11.61 -2.68 -1.24
CA VAL A 268 11.54 -2.73 0.23
C VAL A 268 12.85 -2.26 0.86
N ALA A 269 13.99 -2.68 0.31
CA ALA A 269 15.30 -2.22 0.77
C ALA A 269 15.46 -0.69 0.61
N GLY A 270 15.01 -0.13 -0.52
CA GLY A 270 15.01 1.30 -0.78
C GLY A 270 14.14 2.10 0.19
N ARG A 271 12.95 1.58 0.54
CA ARG A 271 12.07 2.20 1.55
C ARG A 271 12.70 2.19 2.94
N ALA A 272 13.32 1.08 3.34
CA ALA A 272 14.05 0.99 4.61
C ALA A 272 15.21 1.98 4.67
N LEU A 273 16.02 2.03 3.60
CA LEU A 273 17.10 3.00 3.45
C LEU A 273 16.60 4.45 3.60
N ASN A 274 15.59 4.84 2.83
CA ASN A 274 15.03 6.19 2.88
C ASN A 274 14.54 6.54 4.29
N LEU A 275 13.89 5.59 4.96
CA LEU A 275 13.39 5.79 6.31
C LEU A 275 14.54 5.99 7.31
N TRP A 276 15.61 5.20 7.26
CA TRP A 276 16.78 5.41 8.12
C TRP A 276 17.50 6.72 7.82
N LEU A 277 17.65 7.08 6.55
CA LEU A 277 18.32 8.31 6.15
C LEU A 277 17.59 9.57 6.65
N LYS A 278 16.26 9.53 6.75
CA LYS A 278 15.47 10.61 7.39
C LYS A 278 15.78 10.77 8.88
N GLN A 279 16.22 9.72 9.56
CA GLN A 279 16.62 9.76 10.98
C GLN A 279 18.10 10.14 11.18
N GLY A 280 18.95 9.85 10.20
CA GLY A 280 20.40 10.01 10.30
C GLY A 280 21.09 8.84 11.01
N SER A 281 22.31 9.04 11.52
CA SER A 281 23.18 7.97 12.02
C SER A 281 22.61 7.15 13.19
N GLY A 282 21.69 7.72 13.96
CA GLY A 282 20.99 7.07 15.09
C GLY A 282 19.82 6.17 14.71
N ALA A 283 19.48 6.03 13.42
CA ALA A 283 18.33 5.22 12.98
C ALA A 283 18.44 3.75 13.39
N ILE A 284 19.64 3.19 13.27
CA ILE A 284 19.93 1.78 13.51
C ILE A 284 21.40 1.63 13.92
N ALA A 285 21.63 0.89 15.00
CA ALA A 285 22.95 0.65 15.55
C ALA A 285 23.81 -0.21 14.62
N ALA A 286 25.13 0.00 14.62
CA ALA A 286 26.06 -0.74 13.77
C ALA A 286 26.03 -2.25 14.03
N ASP A 287 25.96 -2.66 15.30
CA ASP A 287 25.90 -4.08 15.67
C ASP A 287 24.62 -4.74 15.18
N ARG A 288 23.50 -3.99 15.21
CA ARG A 288 22.24 -4.47 14.65
C ARG A 288 22.30 -4.59 13.13
N LEU A 289 22.88 -3.61 12.43
CA LEU A 289 23.09 -3.70 10.97
C LEU A 289 23.86 -4.97 10.59
N LEU A 290 24.95 -5.28 11.30
CA LEU A 290 25.76 -6.47 11.06
C LEU A 290 25.00 -7.77 11.37
N SER A 291 24.28 -7.80 12.50
CA SER A 291 23.45 -8.95 12.88
C SER A 291 22.35 -9.22 11.85
N ASP A 292 21.60 -8.18 11.47
CA ASP A 292 20.48 -8.30 10.55
C ASP A 292 20.98 -8.63 9.13
N ALA A 293 22.15 -8.13 8.73
CA ALA A 293 22.74 -8.40 7.42
C ALA A 293 23.14 -9.87 7.22
N ALA A 294 23.48 -10.63 8.27
CA ALA A 294 24.00 -11.99 8.14
C ALA A 294 23.08 -12.92 7.31
N ASN A 295 21.76 -12.76 7.46
CA ASN A 295 20.75 -13.56 6.77
C ASN A 295 19.90 -12.75 5.78
N ALA A 296 20.25 -11.48 5.54
CA ALA A 296 19.45 -10.60 4.69
C ALA A 296 19.70 -10.83 3.20
N PRO A 297 18.68 -10.62 2.33
CA PRO A 297 18.87 -10.55 0.89
C PRO A 297 19.90 -9.49 0.48
N LEU A 298 20.56 -9.68 -0.67
CA LEU A 298 21.60 -8.76 -1.16
C LEU A 298 21.10 -7.32 -1.30
N ALA A 299 19.86 -7.11 -1.74
CA ALA A 299 19.25 -5.79 -1.81
C ALA A 299 19.24 -5.06 -0.45
N MET A 300 18.94 -5.78 0.64
CA MET A 300 18.93 -5.21 1.99
C MET A 300 20.36 -4.96 2.50
N LYS A 301 21.31 -5.85 2.19
CA LYS A 301 22.75 -5.60 2.45
C LYS A 301 23.26 -4.35 1.73
N ALA A 302 22.84 -4.14 0.49
CA ALA A 302 23.15 -2.93 -0.28
C ALA A 302 22.58 -1.67 0.40
N ALA A 303 21.33 -1.72 0.85
CA ALA A 303 20.71 -0.63 1.62
C ALA A 303 21.44 -0.34 2.93
N TYR A 304 21.83 -1.36 3.69
CA TYR A 304 22.64 -1.19 4.90
C TYR A 304 23.99 -0.53 4.60
N ALA A 305 24.69 -0.98 3.54
CA ALA A 305 25.97 -0.43 3.14
C ALA A 305 25.85 1.03 2.65
N GLN A 306 24.79 1.33 1.89
CA GLN A 306 24.51 2.70 1.47
C GLN A 306 24.21 3.60 2.67
N PHE A 307 23.36 3.16 3.61
CA PHE A 307 23.12 3.89 4.85
C PHE A 307 24.41 4.12 5.65
N ALA A 308 25.27 3.12 5.76
CA ALA A 308 26.57 3.24 6.41
C ALA A 308 27.45 4.30 5.72
N ASN A 309 27.51 4.32 4.39
CA ASN A 309 28.23 5.35 3.63
C ASN A 309 27.67 6.75 3.85
N GLU A 310 26.35 6.95 3.70
CA GLU A 310 25.71 8.27 3.90
C GLU A 310 25.85 8.80 5.33
N THR A 311 26.08 7.91 6.29
CA THR A 311 26.29 8.26 7.71
C THR A 311 27.77 8.29 8.12
N GLY A 312 28.69 8.28 7.14
CA GLY A 312 30.12 8.45 7.38
C GLY A 312 30.83 7.21 7.96
N ARG A 313 30.29 6.02 7.74
CA ARG A 313 30.82 4.73 8.24
C ARG A 313 31.23 3.79 7.08
N PRO A 314 32.19 4.18 6.21
CA PRO A 314 32.56 3.36 5.04
C PRO A 314 33.16 2.00 5.41
N ASP A 315 33.86 1.86 6.55
CA ASP A 315 34.37 0.56 6.99
C ASP A 315 33.26 -0.44 7.29
N LEU A 316 32.14 0.06 7.84
CA LEU A 316 30.95 -0.77 8.08
C LEU A 316 30.32 -1.18 6.75
N ALA A 317 30.24 -0.28 5.77
CA ALA A 317 29.75 -0.60 4.43
C ALA A 317 30.58 -1.70 3.76
N ILE A 318 31.91 -1.64 3.87
CA ILE A 318 32.82 -2.68 3.36
C ILE A 318 32.53 -4.02 4.05
N ARG A 319 32.38 -4.03 5.38
CA ARG A 319 32.10 -5.25 6.15
C ARG A 319 30.75 -5.87 5.81
N LEU A 320 29.71 -5.06 5.61
CA LEU A 320 28.35 -5.51 5.29
C LEU A 320 28.25 -6.23 3.95
N LEU A 321 29.15 -5.92 3.02
CA LEU A 321 29.22 -6.51 1.67
C LEU A 321 30.44 -7.41 1.49
N GLN A 322 31.20 -7.67 2.56
CA GLN A 322 32.37 -8.52 2.52
C GLN A 322 31.94 -9.97 2.25
N GLY A 323 32.50 -10.58 1.21
CA GLY A 323 32.19 -11.96 0.82
C GLY A 323 31.03 -12.09 -0.17
N GLU A 324 30.33 -11.00 -0.49
CA GLU A 324 29.32 -11.01 -1.55
C GLU A 324 29.98 -11.15 -2.93
N LYS A 325 29.42 -12.01 -3.78
CA LYS A 325 29.90 -12.23 -5.14
C LYS A 325 29.37 -11.14 -6.07
N LEU A 326 30.16 -10.09 -6.25
CA LEU A 326 29.87 -8.92 -7.10
C LEU A 326 30.80 -8.89 -8.31
N ASP A 327 30.69 -9.90 -9.20
CA ASP A 327 31.38 -9.89 -10.48
C ASP A 327 30.57 -9.17 -11.57
N ALA A 328 31.16 -8.96 -12.75
CA ALA A 328 30.51 -8.22 -13.85
C ALA A 328 29.20 -8.87 -14.32
N GLY A 329 29.05 -10.20 -14.21
CA GLY A 329 27.80 -10.89 -14.53
C GLY A 329 26.73 -10.62 -13.49
N ALA A 330 27.09 -10.64 -12.20
CA ALA A 330 26.17 -10.31 -11.12
C ALA A 330 25.66 -8.87 -11.21
N MET A 331 26.51 -7.91 -11.59
CA MET A 331 26.18 -6.48 -11.69
C MET A 331 25.08 -6.13 -12.71
N GLN A 332 24.66 -7.07 -13.56
CA GLN A 332 23.49 -6.89 -14.42
C GLN A 332 22.18 -6.89 -13.62
N ARG A 333 22.18 -7.49 -12.41
CA ARG A 333 21.03 -7.46 -11.50
C ARG A 333 21.06 -6.14 -10.70
N PRO A 334 19.95 -5.40 -10.57
CA PRO A 334 19.99 -4.08 -9.96
C PRO A 334 20.38 -4.09 -8.46
N ASP A 335 20.10 -5.16 -7.73
CA ASP A 335 20.51 -5.33 -6.32
C ASP A 335 22.02 -5.48 -6.17
N ALA A 336 22.65 -6.26 -7.04
CA ALA A 336 24.10 -6.41 -7.10
C ALA A 336 24.79 -5.15 -7.62
N ALA A 337 24.19 -4.46 -8.59
CA ALA A 337 24.67 -3.17 -9.06
C ALA A 337 24.69 -2.13 -7.92
N ASN A 338 23.61 -2.05 -7.13
CA ASN A 338 23.52 -1.18 -5.96
C ASN A 338 24.54 -1.55 -4.87
N ALA A 339 24.70 -2.85 -4.59
CA ALA A 339 25.72 -3.35 -3.68
C ALA A 339 27.14 -2.98 -4.15
N ALA A 340 27.46 -3.19 -5.43
CA ALA A 340 28.75 -2.87 -6.01
C ALA A 340 29.03 -1.36 -5.97
N ALA A 341 28.05 -0.51 -6.29
CA ALA A 341 28.19 0.94 -6.18
C ALA A 341 28.46 1.39 -4.73
N ALA A 342 27.73 0.85 -3.75
CA ALA A 342 27.94 1.16 -2.34
C ALA A 342 29.32 0.69 -1.85
N LEU A 343 29.76 -0.52 -2.24
CA LEU A 343 31.08 -1.05 -1.90
C LEU A 343 32.21 -0.24 -2.54
N ALA A 344 32.08 0.09 -3.83
CA ALA A 344 33.06 0.89 -4.56
C ALA A 344 33.22 2.27 -3.93
N TYR A 345 32.10 2.93 -3.59
CA TYR A 345 32.15 4.21 -2.89
C TYR A 345 32.89 4.12 -1.55
N ALA A 346 32.57 3.10 -0.74
CA ALA A 346 33.22 2.87 0.54
C ALA A 346 34.74 2.62 0.41
N ARG A 347 35.14 1.79 -0.56
CA ARG A 347 36.55 1.50 -0.88
C ARG A 347 37.29 2.75 -1.36
N GLY A 348 36.67 3.55 -2.21
CA GLY A 348 37.21 4.82 -2.68
C GLY A 348 37.47 5.80 -1.54
N LEU A 349 36.53 5.92 -0.59
CA LEU A 349 36.72 6.72 0.63
C LEU A 349 37.87 6.20 1.53
N ARG A 350 38.18 4.91 1.46
CA ARG A 350 39.29 4.27 2.19
C ARG A 350 40.61 4.26 1.42
N GLY A 351 40.67 4.91 0.25
CA GLY A 351 41.89 5.09 -0.55
C GLY A 351 42.09 4.07 -1.68
N ASP A 352 41.24 3.03 -1.78
CA ASP A 352 41.24 2.12 -2.93
C ASP A 352 40.48 2.73 -4.11
N ARG A 353 41.05 3.82 -4.66
CA ARG A 353 40.45 4.59 -5.76
C ARG A 353 40.39 3.78 -7.04
N ALA A 354 41.47 3.07 -7.36
CA ALA A 354 41.58 2.27 -8.59
C ALA A 354 40.58 1.09 -8.58
N GLY A 355 40.45 0.38 -7.46
CA GLY A 355 39.47 -0.69 -7.32
C GLY A 355 38.03 -0.16 -7.38
N ALA A 356 37.77 0.99 -6.76
CA ALA A 356 36.47 1.65 -6.83
C ALA A 356 36.09 2.04 -8.26
N ASP A 357 37.00 2.67 -9.02
CA ASP A 357 36.75 3.09 -10.40
C ASP A 357 36.53 1.89 -11.32
N ALA A 358 37.31 0.82 -11.18
CA ALA A 358 37.10 -0.41 -11.95
C ALA A 358 35.74 -1.05 -11.67
N MET A 359 35.32 -1.10 -10.39
CA MET A 359 34.03 -1.65 -10.01
C MET A 359 32.87 -0.80 -10.55
N LEU A 360 32.95 0.53 -10.45
CA LEU A 360 31.94 1.44 -11.00
C LEU A 360 31.89 1.38 -12.53
N ALA A 361 33.03 1.22 -13.21
CA ALA A 361 33.07 1.04 -14.65
C ALA A 361 32.33 -0.24 -15.09
N ASN A 362 32.51 -1.35 -14.36
CA ASN A 362 31.79 -2.59 -14.65
C ASN A 362 30.27 -2.45 -14.45
N VAL A 363 29.83 -1.76 -13.39
CA VAL A 363 28.41 -1.47 -13.18
C VAL A 363 27.86 -0.63 -14.33
N LEU A 364 28.54 0.46 -14.68
CA LEU A 364 28.10 1.40 -15.73
C LEU A 364 28.25 0.84 -17.16
N GLN A 365 29.03 -0.22 -17.34
CA GLN A 365 29.07 -0.98 -18.59
C GLN A 365 27.81 -1.85 -18.74
N ALA A 366 27.32 -2.43 -17.65
CA ALA A 366 26.09 -3.23 -17.65
C ALA A 366 24.84 -2.34 -17.74
N ASP A 367 24.85 -1.22 -17.02
CA ASP A 367 23.79 -0.23 -16.99
C ASP A 367 24.38 1.20 -16.88
N PRO A 368 24.51 1.92 -18.01
CA PRO A 368 25.07 3.29 -18.04
C PRO A 368 24.30 4.32 -17.20
N ASP A 369 23.03 4.04 -16.92
CA ASP A 369 22.11 4.94 -16.23
C ASP A 369 21.89 4.54 -14.77
N GLN A 370 22.67 3.59 -14.24
CA GLN A 370 22.51 3.10 -12.87
C GLN A 370 22.72 4.23 -11.84
N PRO A 371 21.68 4.68 -11.11
CA PRO A 371 21.71 5.93 -10.35
C PRO A 371 22.72 5.95 -9.20
N GLY A 372 22.83 4.84 -8.46
CA GLY A 372 23.78 4.68 -7.35
C GLY A 372 25.23 4.65 -7.83
N ALA A 373 25.52 4.07 -8.99
CA ALA A 373 26.86 4.05 -9.56
C ALA A 373 27.27 5.41 -10.11
N LEU A 374 26.36 6.12 -10.79
CA LEU A 374 26.56 7.50 -11.21
C LEU A 374 26.80 8.41 -10.00
N LEU A 375 25.98 8.29 -8.93
CA LEU A 375 26.17 9.05 -7.69
C LEU A 375 27.54 8.76 -7.04
N ALA A 376 27.91 7.49 -6.90
CA ALA A 376 29.18 7.08 -6.33
C ALA A 376 30.37 7.62 -7.15
N ARG A 377 30.34 7.45 -8.47
CA ARG A 377 31.40 7.95 -9.37
C ARG A 377 31.51 9.46 -9.31
N GLY A 378 30.38 10.18 -9.36
CA GLY A 378 30.34 11.63 -9.29
C GLY A 378 30.94 12.16 -7.98
N ARG A 379 30.60 11.56 -6.83
CA ARG A 379 31.18 11.94 -5.53
C ARG A 379 32.69 11.69 -5.46
N LEU A 380 33.16 10.56 -6.00
CA LEU A 380 34.59 10.26 -6.00
C LEU A 380 35.36 11.13 -7.00
N ARG A 381 34.76 11.50 -8.14
CA ARG A 381 35.31 12.48 -9.10
C ARG A 381 35.44 13.86 -8.45
N ALA A 382 34.43 14.29 -7.70
CA ALA A 382 34.49 15.53 -6.94
C ALA A 382 35.64 15.54 -5.93
N ALA A 383 35.82 14.44 -5.19
CA ALA A 383 36.95 14.28 -4.27
C ALA A 383 38.32 14.30 -4.98
N ALA A 384 38.38 13.89 -6.25
CA ALA A 384 39.56 13.96 -7.09
C ALA A 384 39.75 15.31 -7.81
N GLY A 385 38.85 16.28 -7.60
CA GLY A 385 38.91 17.60 -8.24
C GLY A 385 38.27 17.68 -9.63
N ASP A 386 37.75 16.57 -10.18
CA ASP A 386 36.98 16.58 -11.43
C ASP A 386 35.55 17.05 -11.17
N ARG A 387 35.39 18.36 -10.95
CA ARG A 387 34.10 18.97 -10.63
C ARG A 387 33.11 18.89 -11.80
N ARG A 388 33.57 19.02 -13.05
CA ARG A 388 32.68 18.97 -14.22
C ARG A 388 32.10 17.57 -14.41
N GLY A 389 32.96 16.54 -14.41
CA GLY A 389 32.50 15.16 -14.51
C GLY A 389 31.65 14.72 -13.31
N ALA A 390 31.93 15.27 -12.12
CA ALA A 390 31.09 15.04 -10.94
C ALA A 390 29.67 15.60 -11.11
N ILE A 391 29.53 16.86 -11.54
CA ILE A 391 28.21 17.47 -11.75
C ILE A 391 27.42 16.72 -12.83
N GLU A 392 28.08 16.30 -13.92
CA GLU A 392 27.46 15.53 -14.99
C GLU A 392 26.90 14.19 -14.46
N ASP A 393 27.72 13.40 -13.78
CA ASP A 393 27.31 12.11 -13.23
C ASP A 393 26.14 12.26 -12.25
N VAL A 394 26.21 13.21 -11.32
CA VAL A 394 25.16 13.38 -10.31
C VAL A 394 23.88 13.96 -10.93
N ARG A 395 23.97 14.81 -11.96
CA ARG A 395 22.78 15.26 -12.72
C ARG A 395 22.09 14.07 -13.40
N ASN A 396 22.86 13.18 -14.02
CA ASN A 396 22.32 11.96 -14.64
C ASN A 396 21.68 11.05 -13.58
N ALA A 397 22.31 10.88 -12.41
CA ALA A 397 21.71 10.13 -11.29
C ALA A 397 20.35 10.71 -10.83
N VAL A 398 20.24 12.04 -10.73
CA VAL A 398 18.97 12.72 -10.38
C VAL A 398 17.93 12.59 -11.50
N ALA A 399 18.35 12.57 -12.77
CA ALA A 399 17.43 12.38 -13.89
C ALA A 399 16.80 10.98 -13.89
N GLN A 400 17.55 9.97 -13.47
CA GLN A 400 17.09 8.57 -13.41
C GLN A 400 16.24 8.29 -12.16
N ASP A 401 16.58 8.91 -11.03
CA ASP A 401 15.76 8.88 -9.82
C ASP A 401 15.62 10.28 -9.22
N GLY A 402 14.54 10.95 -9.65
CA GLY A 402 14.17 12.27 -9.16
C GLY A 402 13.82 12.30 -7.66
N SER A 403 13.56 11.15 -7.03
CA SER A 403 13.28 11.06 -5.59
C SER A 403 14.52 10.78 -4.74
N ASN A 404 15.69 10.54 -5.37
CA ASN A 404 16.94 10.27 -4.69
C ASN A 404 17.48 11.53 -3.98
N VAL A 405 17.08 11.70 -2.72
CA VAL A 405 17.48 12.84 -1.89
C VAL A 405 19.01 12.92 -1.75
N ALA A 406 19.73 11.80 -1.67
CA ALA A 406 21.19 11.80 -1.55
C ALA A 406 21.86 12.36 -2.82
N ALA A 407 21.36 11.99 -4.00
CA ALA A 407 21.83 12.54 -5.28
C ALA A 407 21.52 14.04 -5.40
N ARG A 408 20.31 14.47 -5.03
CA ARG A 408 19.93 15.89 -5.07
C ARG A 408 20.74 16.77 -4.12
N LEU A 409 20.95 16.32 -2.89
CA LEU A 409 21.79 17.04 -1.93
C LEU A 409 23.23 17.13 -2.43
N THR A 410 23.76 16.05 -3.03
CA THR A 410 25.09 16.05 -3.62
C THR A 410 25.17 17.01 -4.81
N LEU A 411 24.16 17.03 -5.68
CA LEU A 411 24.09 17.94 -6.82
C LEU A 411 24.09 19.39 -6.35
N ALA A 412 23.24 19.74 -5.39
CA ALA A 412 23.19 21.08 -4.82
C ALA A 412 24.55 21.49 -4.25
N ASP A 413 25.23 20.60 -3.52
CA ASP A 413 26.55 20.88 -2.94
C ASP A 413 27.62 21.11 -4.00
N LEU A 414 27.64 20.29 -5.07
CA LEU A 414 28.56 20.47 -6.18
C LEU A 414 28.30 21.78 -6.94
N LEU A 415 27.04 22.15 -7.15
CA LEU A 415 26.66 23.40 -7.82
C LEU A 415 27.04 24.62 -6.99
N LEU A 416 26.87 24.57 -5.66
CA LEU A 416 27.31 25.64 -4.77
C LEU A 416 28.83 25.82 -4.80
N GLN A 417 29.56 24.71 -4.78
CA GLN A 417 31.02 24.72 -4.90
C GLN A 417 31.49 25.28 -6.26
N ASP A 418 30.71 25.08 -7.33
CA ASP A 418 30.96 25.62 -8.67
C ASP A 418 30.48 27.07 -8.85
N GLY A 419 29.87 27.68 -7.83
CA GLY A 419 29.32 29.03 -7.89
C GLY A 419 27.95 29.13 -8.59
N GLN A 420 27.37 28.02 -9.03
CA GLN A 420 26.06 27.95 -9.69
C GLN A 420 24.90 27.98 -8.67
N ARG A 421 24.83 29.04 -7.85
CA ARG A 421 23.89 29.14 -6.71
C ARG A 421 22.42 28.99 -7.08
N VAL A 422 21.99 29.65 -8.16
CA VAL A 422 20.60 29.58 -8.64
C VAL A 422 20.22 28.13 -8.98
N LEU A 423 21.10 27.40 -9.66
CA LEU A 423 20.85 26.00 -10.01
C LEU A 423 20.87 25.09 -8.78
N ALA A 424 21.69 25.39 -7.77
CA ALA A 424 21.67 24.66 -6.51
C ALA A 424 20.34 24.85 -5.76
N GLU A 425 19.82 26.08 -5.68
CA GLU A 425 18.51 26.34 -5.10
C GLU A 425 17.39 25.62 -5.87
N THR A 426 17.41 25.68 -7.22
CA THR A 426 16.45 24.94 -8.06
C THR A 426 16.50 23.45 -7.76
N ALA A 427 17.68 22.84 -7.72
CA ALA A 427 17.83 21.40 -7.44
C ALA A 427 17.23 20.99 -6.08
N LEU A 428 17.36 21.84 -5.07
CA LEU A 428 16.78 21.61 -3.73
C LEU A 428 15.26 21.75 -3.75
N ARG A 429 14.72 22.80 -4.39
CA ARG A 429 13.26 23.01 -4.52
C ARG A 429 12.59 21.89 -5.31
N ASP A 430 13.18 21.47 -6.42
CA ASP A 430 12.70 20.32 -7.19
C ASP A 430 12.76 19.04 -6.35
N GLY A 431 13.76 18.92 -5.47
CA GLY A 431 13.85 17.83 -4.51
C GLY A 431 12.71 17.83 -3.51
N MET A 432 12.37 18.99 -2.97
CA MET A 432 11.24 19.11 -2.03
C MET A 432 9.91 18.75 -2.69
N ASN A 433 9.77 18.93 -4.01
CA ASN A 433 8.59 18.47 -4.73
C ASN A 433 8.58 16.95 -4.96
N ALA A 434 9.75 16.34 -5.17
CA ALA A 434 9.88 14.91 -5.43
C ALA A 434 9.91 14.03 -4.17
N ALA A 435 10.34 14.59 -3.04
CA ALA A 435 10.40 13.95 -1.72
C ALA A 435 9.90 14.93 -0.65
N ASP A 436 8.59 15.15 -0.64
CA ASP A 436 7.87 16.19 0.11
C ASP A 436 7.84 15.99 1.63
N ASP A 437 8.26 14.82 2.10
CA ASP A 437 8.32 14.44 3.51
C ASP A 437 9.76 14.26 4.04
N ASP A 438 10.79 14.53 3.23
CA ASP A 438 12.18 14.39 3.65
C ASP A 438 12.74 15.70 4.24
N PRO A 439 13.08 15.74 5.55
CA PRO A 439 13.49 16.96 6.23
C PRO A 439 14.87 17.48 5.81
N ARG A 440 15.68 16.69 5.10
CA ARG A 440 17.06 17.06 4.75
C ARG A 440 17.11 18.13 3.65
N LEU A 441 16.13 18.11 2.74
CA LEU A 441 16.00 19.07 1.64
C LEU A 441 15.66 20.49 2.11
N PRO A 442 14.57 20.72 2.88
CA PRO A 442 14.25 22.04 3.41
C PRO A 442 15.31 22.55 4.40
N ALA A 443 15.96 21.67 5.17
CA ALA A 443 17.10 22.04 6.01
C ALA A 443 18.26 22.60 5.18
N ARG A 444 18.64 21.90 4.10
CA ARG A 444 19.72 22.34 3.21
C ARG A 444 19.39 23.65 2.50
N LEU A 445 18.14 23.80 2.02
CA LEU A 445 17.68 25.04 1.40
C LEU A 445 17.68 26.20 2.39
N ALA A 446 17.17 26.01 3.61
CA ALA A 446 17.18 27.03 4.63
C ALA A 446 18.61 27.49 4.98
N ARG A 447 19.59 26.57 5.04
CA ARG A 447 21.00 26.91 5.25
C ARG A 447 21.56 27.77 4.11
N LEU A 448 21.26 27.40 2.86
CA LEU A 448 21.65 28.19 1.68
C LEU A 448 21.07 29.61 1.75
N LEU A 449 19.77 29.73 1.99
CA LEU A 449 19.07 31.01 2.09
C LEU A 449 19.63 31.90 3.20
N ILE A 450 19.96 31.33 4.36
CA ILE A 450 20.60 32.07 5.47
C ILE A 450 21.98 32.59 5.08
N ALA A 451 22.78 31.78 4.38
CA ALA A 451 24.09 32.20 3.90
C ALA A 451 24.01 33.35 2.88
N GLU A 452 22.87 33.49 2.20
CA GLU A 452 22.57 34.59 1.27
C GLU A 452 21.87 35.79 1.94
N GLY A 453 21.61 35.74 3.25
CA GLY A 453 20.91 36.79 3.98
C GLY A 453 19.37 36.76 3.84
N ARG A 454 18.82 35.78 3.11
CA ARG A 454 17.38 35.58 2.86
C ARG A 454 16.70 34.83 4.02
N ARG A 455 16.82 35.38 5.24
CA ARG A 455 16.36 34.72 6.49
C ARG A 455 14.85 34.48 6.53
N ASP A 456 14.06 35.39 5.99
CA ASP A 456 12.59 35.27 5.98
C ASP A 456 12.13 34.12 5.08
N GLU A 457 12.76 33.97 3.91
CA GLU A 457 12.50 32.83 3.02
C GLU A 457 12.95 31.50 3.62
N ALA A 458 14.06 31.50 4.37
CA ALA A 458 14.51 30.31 5.09
C ALA A 458 13.49 29.88 6.16
N ALA A 459 12.97 30.84 6.93
CA ALA A 459 11.94 30.59 7.93
C ALA A 459 10.63 30.11 7.29
N ALA A 460 10.20 30.75 6.18
CA ALA A 460 9.04 30.33 5.41
C ALA A 460 9.18 28.89 4.90
N THR A 461 10.32 28.54 4.31
CA THR A 461 10.62 27.19 3.80
C THR A 461 10.43 26.11 4.88
N LEU A 462 10.99 26.33 6.08
CA LEU A 462 10.86 25.38 7.19
C LEU A 462 9.44 25.33 7.76
N SER A 463 8.79 26.49 7.88
CA SER A 463 7.40 26.60 8.34
C SER A 463 6.45 25.85 7.40
N ASP A 464 6.59 26.05 6.09
CA ASP A 464 5.70 25.47 5.10
C ASP A 464 5.90 23.96 4.99
N PHE A 465 7.15 23.48 5.10
CA PHE A 465 7.42 22.05 5.23
C PHE A 465 6.73 21.43 6.46
N ALA A 466 6.79 22.10 7.62
CA ALA A 466 6.14 21.64 8.83
C ALA A 466 4.59 21.66 8.72
N LYS A 467 4.03 22.65 8.04
CA LYS A 467 2.57 22.74 7.77
C LYS A 467 2.10 21.67 6.78
N ALA A 468 2.90 21.35 5.76
CA ALA A 468 2.61 20.28 4.81
C ALA A 468 2.70 18.88 5.45
N ASN A 469 3.50 18.75 6.51
CA ASN A 469 3.72 17.48 7.23
C ASN A 469 3.25 17.55 8.70
N PRO A 470 1.96 17.86 8.97
CA PRO A 470 1.48 18.20 10.30
C PRO A 470 1.47 17.03 11.29
N LEU A 471 1.70 15.80 10.83
CA LEU A 471 1.76 14.60 11.67
C LEU A 471 3.19 14.15 11.96
N SER A 472 4.18 14.69 11.26
CA SER A 472 5.59 14.34 11.45
C SER A 472 6.19 15.16 12.59
N GLN A 473 6.70 14.48 13.62
CA GLN A 473 7.47 15.16 14.67
C GLN A 473 8.81 15.67 14.12
N ARG A 474 9.43 14.92 13.20
CA ARG A 474 10.66 15.34 12.51
C ARG A 474 10.45 16.63 11.75
N ALA A 475 9.35 16.76 10.99
CA ALA A 475 9.07 17.97 10.22
C ALA A 475 8.99 19.24 11.08
N ALA A 476 8.37 19.15 12.26
CA ALA A 476 8.29 20.29 13.20
C ALA A 476 9.66 20.67 13.81
N LYS A 477 10.60 19.73 13.86
CA LYS A 477 11.93 19.88 14.48
C LYS A 477 13.03 20.22 13.46
N VAL A 478 12.72 20.35 12.17
CA VAL A 478 13.73 20.68 11.15
C VAL A 478 14.33 22.04 11.46
N ARG A 479 15.66 22.11 11.39
CA ARG A 479 16.45 23.33 11.55
C ARG A 479 17.47 23.41 10.40
N PRO A 480 17.97 24.61 10.07
CA PRO A 480 19.00 24.78 9.04
C PRO A 480 20.29 24.01 9.34
N GLY A 481 20.52 23.66 10.62
CA GLY A 481 21.65 22.86 11.10
C GLY A 481 22.97 23.58 11.10
#